data_AF-A0A9W9A1W2-F1
#
_entry.id   AF-A0A9W9A1W2-F1
#
_cell.length_a   1.000
_cell.length_b   1.000
_cell.length_c   1.000
_cell.angle_alpha   90.00
_cell.angle_beta   90.00
_cell.angle_gamma   90.00
#
_symmetry.space_group_name_H-M   'P 1'
#
loop_
_entity.id
_entity.type
_entity.pdbx_description
1 polymer ?
#
loop_
_entity_poly.entity_id
_entity_poly.type
_entity_poly.pdbx_seq_one_letter_code
_entity_poly.pdbx_strand_id
1 'polypeptide(L)'
;MPSPDLLKAIIASLEGSEIARIVNIACLALSVYEWLITLDQEIEYFWTGKWTISRILFFLNRYIPPFLVMLGLIEFSIPNPSDEFCISAIRFSFVSSILALGTIQAMLILRIWYLFPHNKFIQYGMVILWVFSVAISLAYTSVAAMGLRLPNTSLFMQGAPGCRVARPVKFWRMFMPSLGLHTILYIMTAVRALRNRRILKDAPVLKRLLRDGGLFFFVVFVSIGFTAIGSFLENVPQINIPVIFSNYLLAVTSIAMSRIMFSIHSLASHLGSETGWLLSNVELRRTNWRKGATEGELIVECNSYDDYDDRESNLQINNGSLRSYRALKVSRVGVFNDDTMWL
;
A
#
# COMPACT_ATOMS: atom_id res chain seq x y z
N MET A 1 15.13 -30.40 -37.88
CA MET A 1 13.84 -29.75 -37.55
C MET A 1 13.55 -29.97 -36.07
N PRO A 2 13.03 -28.98 -35.34
CA PRO A 2 12.61 -29.17 -33.95
C PRO A 2 11.50 -30.24 -33.86
N SER A 3 11.44 -30.97 -32.74
CA SER A 3 10.35 -31.92 -32.51
C SER A 3 9.00 -31.18 -32.41
N PRO A 4 7.87 -31.82 -32.77
CA PRO A 4 6.54 -31.21 -32.67
C PRO A 4 6.23 -30.67 -31.26
N ASP A 5 6.70 -31.36 -30.23
CA ASP A 5 6.49 -30.96 -28.83
C ASP A 5 7.31 -29.73 -28.45
N LEU A 6 8.54 -29.62 -28.96
CA LEU A 6 9.36 -28.43 -28.77
C LEU A 6 8.72 -27.21 -29.45
N LEU A 7 8.16 -27.39 -30.66
CA LEU A 7 7.48 -26.31 -31.36
C LEU A 7 6.24 -25.82 -30.60
N LYS A 8 5.41 -26.74 -30.08
CA LYS A 8 4.25 -26.40 -29.24
C LYS A 8 4.65 -25.62 -27.98
N ALA A 9 5.71 -26.04 -27.30
CA ALA A 9 6.21 -25.36 -26.11
C ALA A 9 6.70 -23.94 -26.41
N ILE A 10 7.38 -23.74 -27.53
CA ILE A 10 7.84 -22.41 -27.99
C ILE A 10 6.64 -21.49 -28.27
N ILE A 11 5.64 -21.98 -29.03
CA ILE A 11 4.44 -21.21 -29.35
C ILE A 11 3.72 -20.78 -28.08
N ALA A 12 3.49 -21.70 -27.14
CA ALA A 12 2.82 -21.40 -25.88
C ALA A 12 3.58 -20.38 -25.02
N SER A 13 4.92 -20.40 -25.06
CA SER A 13 5.73 -19.38 -24.38
C SER A 13 5.64 -18.02 -25.06
N LEU A 14 5.60 -17.97 -26.39
CA LEU A 14 5.44 -16.73 -27.15
C LEU A 14 4.07 -16.09 -26.91
N GLU A 15 3.01 -16.91 -26.90
CA GLU A 15 1.66 -16.47 -26.52
C GLU A 15 1.66 -15.88 -25.11
N GLY A 16 2.28 -16.56 -24.14
CA GLY A 16 2.41 -16.05 -22.78
C GLY A 16 3.17 -14.72 -22.69
N SER A 17 4.26 -14.56 -23.44
CA SER A 17 5.00 -13.30 -23.52
C SER A 17 4.17 -12.17 -24.15
N GLU A 18 3.39 -12.45 -25.19
CA GLU A 18 2.53 -11.45 -25.82
C GLU A 18 1.39 -11.02 -24.90
N ILE A 19 0.76 -11.96 -24.19
CA ILE A 19 -0.24 -11.65 -23.15
C ILE A 19 0.41 -10.78 -22.06
N ALA A 20 1.64 -11.10 -21.63
CA ALA A 20 2.36 -10.31 -20.62
C ALA A 20 2.58 -8.86 -21.09
N ARG A 21 2.96 -8.67 -22.36
CA ARG A 21 3.13 -7.36 -22.99
C ARG A 21 1.82 -6.56 -23.00
N ILE A 22 0.72 -7.18 -23.42
CA ILE A 22 -0.60 -6.54 -23.47
C ILE A 22 -1.06 -6.13 -22.05
N VAL A 23 -0.91 -7.02 -21.06
CA VAL A 23 -1.23 -6.71 -19.67
C VAL A 23 -0.36 -5.57 -19.14
N ASN A 24 0.93 -5.54 -19.47
CA ASN A 24 1.82 -4.46 -19.07
C ASN A 24 1.39 -3.11 -19.67
N ILE A 25 1.04 -3.07 -20.97
CA ILE A 25 0.47 -1.87 -21.62
C ILE A 25 -0.78 -1.37 -20.87
N ALA A 26 -1.70 -2.28 -20.52
CA ALA A 26 -2.91 -1.92 -19.78
C ALA A 26 -2.57 -1.39 -18.37
N CYS A 27 -1.62 -2.02 -17.67
CA CYS A 27 -1.17 -1.57 -16.35
C CYS A 27 -0.49 -0.20 -16.41
N LEU A 28 0.26 0.07 -17.47
CA LEU A 28 0.89 1.36 -17.68
C LEU A 28 -0.16 2.44 -17.92
N ALA A 29 -1.09 2.21 -18.85
CA ALA A 29 -2.17 3.13 -19.15
C ALA A 29 -2.98 3.45 -17.88
N LEU A 30 -3.29 2.41 -17.10
CA LEU A 30 -3.98 2.58 -15.81
C LEU A 30 -3.12 3.38 -14.81
N SER A 31 -1.82 3.09 -14.69
CA SER A 31 -0.94 3.81 -13.76
C SER A 31 -0.81 5.29 -14.12
N VAL A 32 -0.68 5.60 -15.41
CA VAL A 32 -0.63 6.98 -15.91
C VAL A 32 -1.96 7.70 -15.68
N TYR A 33 -3.07 7.05 -16.03
CA TYR A 33 -4.41 7.59 -15.79
C TYR A 33 -4.61 7.93 -14.31
N GLU A 34 -4.32 6.97 -13.43
CA GLU A 34 -4.43 7.14 -11.98
C GLU A 34 -3.51 8.23 -11.45
N TRP A 35 -2.29 8.35 -11.98
CA TRP A 35 -1.36 9.41 -11.62
C TRP A 35 -1.94 10.80 -11.95
N LEU A 36 -2.46 10.98 -13.17
CA LEU A 36 -3.04 12.25 -13.63
C LEU A 36 -4.25 12.68 -12.81
N ILE A 37 -5.20 11.78 -12.55
CA ILE A 37 -6.46 12.12 -11.85
C ILE A 37 -6.32 12.23 -10.33
N THR A 38 -5.12 12.06 -9.79
CA THR A 38 -4.83 12.24 -8.35
C THR A 38 -3.68 13.19 -8.10
N LEU A 39 -3.23 13.92 -9.12
CA LEU A 39 -2.12 14.86 -9.01
C LEU A 39 -2.48 16.04 -8.11
N ASP A 40 -3.72 16.51 -8.16
CA ASP A 40 -4.28 17.52 -7.26
C ASP A 40 -4.17 17.10 -5.79
N GLN A 41 -4.61 15.87 -5.47
CA GLN A 41 -4.53 15.30 -4.12
C GLN A 41 -3.08 15.08 -3.67
N GLU A 42 -2.19 14.73 -4.59
CA GLU A 42 -0.76 14.59 -4.32
C GLU A 42 -0.14 15.93 -3.91
N ILE A 43 -0.43 16.99 -4.66
CA ILE A 43 0.07 18.34 -4.38
C ILE A 43 -0.50 18.85 -3.05
N GLU A 44 -1.80 18.67 -2.81
CA GLU A 44 -2.46 19.10 -1.58
C GLU A 44 -1.89 18.41 -0.33
N TYR A 45 -1.72 17.08 -0.37
CA TYR A 45 -1.42 16.30 0.85
C TYR A 45 0.05 15.95 1.04
N PHE A 46 0.87 15.94 -0.01
CA PHE A 46 2.24 15.41 0.05
C PHE A 46 3.33 16.37 -0.43
N TRP A 47 3.02 17.53 -1.03
CA TRP A 47 4.07 18.45 -1.50
C TRP A 47 4.52 19.45 -0.43
N THR A 48 3.65 19.81 0.50
CA THR A 48 3.97 20.73 1.59
C THR A 48 4.13 20.00 2.93
N GLY A 49 4.71 20.66 3.93
CA GLY A 49 4.87 20.10 5.28
C GLY A 49 6.20 19.39 5.54
N LYS A 50 6.29 18.70 6.69
CA LYS A 50 7.52 18.03 7.16
C LYS A 50 7.74 16.70 6.45
N TRP A 51 9.00 16.28 6.32
CA TRP A 51 9.34 14.95 5.82
C TRP A 51 9.10 13.90 6.91
N THR A 52 8.17 12.98 6.66
CA THR A 52 7.87 11.84 7.54
C THR A 52 8.10 10.53 6.80
N ILE A 53 8.23 9.42 7.54
CA ILE A 53 8.38 8.08 6.95
C ILE A 53 7.22 7.77 5.99
N SER A 54 5.98 8.11 6.38
CA SER A 54 4.79 7.91 5.52
C SER A 54 4.91 8.65 4.19
N ARG A 55 5.41 9.90 4.23
CA ARG A 55 5.61 10.73 3.03
C ARG A 55 6.69 10.17 2.11
N ILE A 56 7.81 9.72 2.66
CA ILE A 56 8.89 9.08 1.89
C ILE A 56 8.37 7.80 1.21
N LEU A 57 7.72 6.93 1.97
CA LEU A 57 7.16 5.68 1.44
C LEU A 57 6.10 5.93 0.37
N PHE A 58 5.28 6.97 0.54
CA PHE A 58 4.31 7.39 -0.47
C PHE A 58 4.99 7.78 -1.78
N PHE A 59 6.02 8.63 -1.76
CA PHE A 59 6.73 9.02 -2.99
C PHE A 59 7.43 7.83 -3.65
N LEU A 60 8.06 6.94 -2.87
CA LEU A 60 8.65 5.72 -3.40
C LEU A 60 7.59 4.85 -4.10
N ASN A 61 6.43 4.62 -3.47
CA ASN A 61 5.34 3.88 -4.07
C ASN A 61 4.69 4.59 -5.28
N ARG A 62 4.69 5.92 -5.29
CA ARG A 62 4.03 6.73 -6.32
C ARG A 62 4.82 6.76 -7.62
N TYR A 63 6.15 6.78 -7.55
CA TYR A 63 7.02 6.98 -8.71
C TYR A 63 7.75 5.70 -9.17
N ILE A 64 8.14 4.80 -8.26
CA ILE A 64 8.92 3.61 -8.64
C ILE A 64 8.07 2.58 -9.43
N PRO A 65 6.87 2.17 -8.97
CA PRO A 65 6.05 1.20 -9.69
C PRO A 65 5.72 1.59 -11.14
N PRO A 66 5.23 2.81 -11.45
CA PRO A 66 4.98 3.19 -12.84
C PRO A 66 6.26 3.19 -13.69
N PHE A 67 7.40 3.60 -13.12
CA PHE A 67 8.70 3.52 -13.79
C PHE A 67 9.09 2.08 -14.13
N LEU A 68 8.87 1.13 -13.22
CA LEU A 68 9.16 -0.29 -13.48
C LEU A 68 8.21 -0.91 -14.50
N VAL A 69 6.93 -0.50 -14.51
CA VAL A 69 5.98 -0.91 -15.54
C VAL A 69 6.43 -0.38 -16.91
N MET A 70 6.81 0.90 -17.00
CA MET A 70 7.42 1.50 -18.21
C MET A 70 8.64 0.72 -18.70
N LEU A 71 9.57 0.39 -17.79
CA LEU A 71 10.76 -0.37 -18.12
C LEU A 71 10.40 -1.76 -18.67
N GLY A 72 9.44 -2.45 -18.05
CA GLY A 72 8.94 -3.72 -18.55
C GLY A 72 8.36 -3.63 -19.97
N LEU A 73 7.64 -2.54 -20.31
CA LEU A 73 7.15 -2.34 -21.67
C LEU A 73 8.30 -2.16 -22.68
N ILE A 74 9.36 -1.44 -22.30
CA ILE A 74 10.58 -1.29 -23.11
C ILE A 74 11.24 -2.66 -23.31
N GLU A 75 11.38 -3.45 -22.24
CA GLU A 75 11.92 -4.81 -22.31
C GLU A 75 11.13 -5.70 -23.28
N PHE A 76 9.80 -5.58 -23.33
CA PHE A 76 8.98 -6.34 -24.27
C PHE A 76 9.00 -5.82 -25.72
N SER A 77 9.37 -4.55 -25.95
CA SER A 77 9.15 -3.87 -27.24
C SER A 77 10.43 -3.47 -27.98
N ILE A 78 11.59 -3.51 -27.31
CA ILE A 78 12.86 -3.09 -27.89
C ILE A 78 13.22 -3.94 -29.13
N PRO A 79 13.53 -3.33 -30.30
CA PRO A 79 13.91 -4.08 -31.49
C PRO A 79 15.36 -4.56 -31.37
N ASN A 80 15.61 -5.84 -31.67
CA ASN A 80 16.93 -6.46 -31.72
C ASN A 80 17.85 -6.08 -30.53
N PRO A 81 17.42 -6.29 -29.27
CA PRO A 81 18.24 -5.95 -28.12
C PRO A 81 19.48 -6.83 -28.04
N SER A 82 20.57 -6.30 -27.49
CA SER A 82 21.73 -7.12 -27.16
C SER A 82 21.44 -8.03 -25.97
N ASP A 83 22.03 -9.21 -25.97
CA ASP A 83 21.84 -10.20 -24.91
C ASP A 83 22.27 -9.66 -23.53
N GLU A 84 23.38 -8.92 -23.48
CA GLU A 84 23.88 -8.28 -22.26
C GLU A 84 22.90 -7.26 -21.70
N PHE A 85 22.29 -6.45 -22.58
CA PHE A 85 21.27 -5.49 -22.19
C PHE A 85 20.07 -6.20 -21.58
N CYS A 86 19.56 -7.25 -22.24
CA CYS A 86 18.40 -7.98 -21.75
C CYS A 86 18.63 -8.66 -20.41
N ILE A 87 19.78 -9.32 -20.23
CA ILE A 87 20.12 -9.95 -18.96
C ILE A 87 20.22 -8.90 -17.86
N SER A 88 20.88 -7.77 -18.12
CA SER A 88 21.03 -6.69 -17.14
C SER A 88 19.70 -6.03 -16.79
N ALA A 89 18.88 -5.69 -17.80
CA ALA A 89 17.57 -5.07 -17.63
C ALA A 89 16.62 -5.96 -16.81
N ILE A 90 16.49 -7.24 -17.18
CA ILE A 90 15.62 -8.19 -16.47
C ILE A 90 16.07 -8.38 -15.02
N ARG A 91 17.40 -8.46 -14.77
CA ARG A 91 17.94 -8.53 -13.40
C ARG A 91 17.56 -7.30 -12.59
N PHE A 92 17.76 -6.11 -13.16
CA PHE A 92 17.40 -4.85 -12.53
C PHE A 92 15.90 -4.77 -12.24
N SER A 93 15.05 -5.14 -13.20
CA SER A 93 13.59 -5.15 -13.07
C SER A 93 13.13 -6.07 -11.96
N PHE A 94 13.69 -7.27 -11.81
CA PHE A 94 13.32 -8.17 -10.72
C PHE A 94 13.72 -7.65 -9.34
N VAL A 95 14.97 -7.22 -9.18
CA VAL A 95 15.45 -6.68 -7.90
C VAL A 95 14.62 -5.47 -7.49
N SER A 96 14.40 -4.55 -8.43
CA SER A 96 13.64 -3.33 -8.19
C SER A 96 12.17 -3.61 -7.90
N SER A 97 11.57 -4.62 -8.54
CA SER A 97 10.19 -5.04 -8.26
C SER A 97 10.02 -5.61 -6.86
N ILE A 98 10.99 -6.40 -6.38
CA ILE A 98 10.99 -6.89 -4.99
C ILE A 98 11.10 -5.73 -4.00
N LEU A 99 11.98 -4.75 -4.26
CA LEU A 99 12.12 -3.57 -3.41
C LEU A 99 10.85 -2.71 -3.41
N ALA A 100 10.22 -2.51 -4.58
CA ALA A 100 8.99 -1.74 -4.70
C ALA A 100 7.81 -2.43 -3.99
N LEU A 101 7.65 -3.75 -4.11
CA LEU A 101 6.71 -4.52 -3.30
C LEU A 101 7.03 -4.43 -1.80
N GLY A 102 8.32 -4.40 -1.45
CA GLY A 102 8.79 -4.17 -0.09
C GLY A 102 8.37 -2.80 0.47
N THR A 103 8.44 -1.74 -0.34
CA THR A 103 7.93 -0.40 0.01
C THR A 103 6.42 -0.42 0.29
N ILE A 104 5.65 -1.10 -0.56
CA ILE A 104 4.19 -1.27 -0.38
C ILE A 104 3.89 -2.00 0.93
N GLN A 105 4.63 -3.06 1.23
CA GLN A 105 4.50 -3.79 2.51
C GLN A 105 4.89 -2.92 3.71
N ALA A 106 5.93 -2.09 3.59
CA ALA A 106 6.31 -1.15 4.63
C ALA A 106 5.18 -0.13 4.92
N MET A 107 4.47 0.35 3.88
CA MET A 107 3.30 1.20 4.07
C MET A 107 2.17 0.47 4.82
N LEU A 108 1.91 -0.80 4.49
CA LEU A 108 0.93 -1.62 5.21
C LEU A 108 1.32 -1.83 6.68
N ILE A 109 2.61 -2.08 6.95
CA ILE A 109 3.13 -2.26 8.30
C ILE A 109 3.03 -0.96 9.11
N LEU A 110 3.38 0.18 8.50
CA LEU A 110 3.22 1.49 9.13
C LEU A 110 1.76 1.71 9.55
N ARG A 111 0.80 1.32 8.71
CA ARG A 111 -0.61 1.37 9.06
C ARG A 111 -0.98 0.45 10.22
N ILE A 112 -0.47 -0.78 10.24
CA ILE A 112 -0.64 -1.71 11.37
C ILE A 112 -0.04 -1.13 12.64
N TRP A 113 1.10 -0.44 12.54
CA TRP A 113 1.76 0.21 13.66
C TRP A 113 0.82 1.20 14.35
N TYR A 114 0.16 2.08 13.58
CA TYR A 114 -0.82 3.02 14.13
C TYR A 114 -2.10 2.34 14.63
N LEU A 115 -2.50 1.21 14.03
CA LEU A 115 -3.73 0.49 14.40
C LEU A 115 -3.60 -0.36 15.68
N PHE A 116 -2.38 -0.71 16.07
CA PHE A 116 -2.05 -1.52 17.26
C PHE A 116 -1.05 -0.80 18.20
N PRO A 117 -1.38 0.39 18.73
CA PRO A 117 -0.43 1.18 19.52
C PRO A 117 0.05 0.48 20.80
N HIS A 118 -0.81 -0.35 21.40
CA HIS A 118 -0.57 -1.02 22.68
C HIS A 118 0.06 -2.41 22.56
N ASN A 119 0.09 -3.02 21.37
CA ASN A 119 0.64 -4.37 21.20
C ASN A 119 1.98 -4.31 20.46
N LYS A 120 3.05 -4.02 21.22
CA LYS A 120 4.42 -3.93 20.70
C LYS A 120 4.90 -5.23 20.07
N PHE A 121 4.42 -6.38 20.55
CA PHE A 121 4.75 -7.69 19.98
C PHE A 121 4.29 -7.79 18.52
N ILE A 122 3.06 -7.39 18.21
CA ILE A 122 2.57 -7.36 16.82
C ILE A 122 3.36 -6.36 15.98
N GLN A 123 3.64 -5.17 16.51
CA GLN A 123 4.37 -4.11 15.78
C GLN A 123 5.76 -4.59 15.35
N TYR A 124 6.60 -4.99 16.32
CA TYR A 124 7.95 -5.45 16.04
C TYR A 124 7.97 -6.79 15.29
N GLY A 125 7.04 -7.70 15.61
CA GLY A 125 6.91 -8.99 14.92
C GLY A 125 6.67 -8.84 13.42
N MET A 126 5.82 -7.89 13.00
CA MET A 126 5.55 -7.63 11.57
C MET A 126 6.74 -7.01 10.85
N VAL A 127 7.48 -6.11 11.51
CA VAL A 127 8.71 -5.54 10.94
C VAL A 127 9.78 -6.60 10.77
N ILE A 128 9.99 -7.45 11.77
CA ILE A 128 10.96 -8.55 11.69
C ILE A 128 10.59 -9.52 10.57
N LEU A 129 9.31 -9.92 10.50
CA LEU A 129 8.81 -10.81 9.45
C LEU A 129 9.00 -10.19 8.05
N TRP A 130 8.82 -8.89 7.92
CA TRP A 130 9.06 -8.15 6.67
C TRP A 130 10.51 -8.14 6.25
N VAL A 131 11.44 -7.85 7.17
CA VAL A 131 12.88 -7.88 6.88
C VAL A 131 13.29 -9.28 6.40
N PHE A 132 12.84 -10.34 7.08
CA PHE A 132 13.12 -11.71 6.64
C PHE A 132 12.49 -12.04 5.29
N SER A 133 11.24 -11.65 5.06
CA SER A 133 10.54 -11.87 3.78
C SER A 133 11.28 -11.22 2.61
N VAL A 134 11.68 -9.95 2.75
CA VAL A 134 12.42 -9.21 1.72
C VAL A 134 13.80 -9.84 1.51
N ALA A 135 14.53 -10.17 2.57
CA ALA A 135 15.85 -10.79 2.49
C ALA A 135 15.81 -12.15 1.76
N ILE A 136 14.84 -13.01 2.10
CA ILE A 136 14.65 -14.30 1.44
C ILE A 136 14.28 -14.11 -0.04
N SER A 137 13.38 -13.18 -0.35
CA SER A 137 12.97 -12.88 -1.73
C SER A 137 14.14 -12.38 -2.57
N LEU A 138 14.98 -11.50 -2.02
CA LEU A 138 16.20 -11.02 -2.66
C LEU A 138 17.24 -12.13 -2.88
N ALA A 139 17.43 -13.02 -1.90
CA ALA A 139 18.33 -14.15 -2.03
C ALA A 139 17.90 -15.12 -3.14
N TYR A 140 16.60 -15.44 -3.23
CA TYR A 140 16.10 -16.26 -4.35
C TYR A 140 16.24 -15.54 -5.70
N THR A 141 16.00 -14.23 -5.73
CA THR A 141 16.13 -13.42 -6.94
C THR A 141 17.60 -13.37 -7.41
N SER A 142 18.57 -13.23 -6.50
CA SER A 142 19.98 -13.20 -6.86
C SER A 142 20.48 -14.55 -7.40
N VAL A 143 20.04 -15.66 -6.79
CA VAL A 143 20.32 -17.02 -7.31
C VAL A 143 19.70 -17.22 -8.69
N ALA A 144 18.44 -16.81 -8.87
CA ALA A 144 17.76 -16.90 -10.17
C ALA A 144 18.45 -16.02 -11.23
N ALA A 145 18.91 -14.83 -10.86
CA ALA A 145 19.62 -13.89 -11.72
C ALA A 145 20.95 -14.44 -12.23
N MET A 146 21.71 -15.15 -11.39
CA MET A 146 22.96 -15.83 -11.78
C MET A 146 22.71 -16.98 -12.75
N GLY A 147 21.54 -17.62 -12.67
CA GLY A 147 21.14 -18.73 -13.54
C GLY A 147 20.46 -18.33 -14.86
N LEU A 148 20.32 -17.03 -15.15
CA LEU A 148 19.71 -16.57 -16.41
C LEU A 148 20.58 -16.98 -17.59
N ARG A 149 20.00 -17.78 -18.49
CA ARG A 149 20.63 -18.24 -19.73
C ARG A 149 19.79 -17.82 -20.92
N LEU A 150 20.46 -17.52 -22.02
CA LEU A 150 19.80 -17.31 -23.30
C LEU A 150 19.25 -18.66 -23.78
N PRO A 151 18.01 -18.73 -24.28
CA PRO A 151 17.49 -19.97 -24.83
C PRO A 151 18.25 -20.34 -26.12
N ASN A 152 18.69 -21.59 -26.23
CA ASN A 152 19.41 -22.12 -27.41
C ASN A 152 18.58 -22.04 -28.72
N THR A 153 17.31 -21.69 -28.63
CA THR A 153 16.38 -21.46 -29.75
C THR A 153 16.47 -20.04 -30.35
N SER A 154 17.41 -19.20 -29.88
CA SER A 154 17.62 -17.84 -30.39
C SER A 154 17.80 -17.78 -31.90
N LEU A 155 18.40 -18.80 -32.52
CA LEU A 155 18.54 -18.95 -33.97
C LEU A 155 17.22 -18.97 -34.75
N PHE A 156 16.13 -19.50 -34.18
CA PHE A 156 14.81 -19.55 -34.83
C PHE A 156 13.97 -18.29 -34.60
N MET A 157 14.46 -17.39 -33.76
CA MET A 157 13.72 -16.23 -33.23
C MET A 157 14.46 -14.91 -33.46
N GLN A 158 15.52 -14.92 -34.28
CA GLN A 158 16.25 -13.73 -34.69
C GLN A 158 15.29 -12.75 -35.38
N GLY A 159 15.27 -11.49 -34.92
CA GLY A 159 14.48 -10.41 -35.52
C GLY A 159 13.14 -10.10 -34.84
N ALA A 160 12.71 -10.89 -33.85
CA ALA A 160 11.50 -10.60 -33.11
C ALA A 160 11.77 -9.63 -31.94
N PRO A 161 10.92 -8.61 -31.71
CA PRO A 161 11.17 -7.59 -30.69
C PRO A 161 11.09 -8.16 -29.26
N GLY A 162 11.79 -7.49 -28.35
CA GLY A 162 11.79 -7.73 -26.92
C GLY A 162 12.88 -8.67 -26.40
N CYS A 163 13.12 -8.58 -25.09
CA CYS A 163 14.07 -9.40 -24.36
C CYS A 163 13.54 -10.80 -24.09
N ARG A 164 14.36 -11.82 -24.38
CA ARG A 164 13.98 -13.23 -24.24
C ARG A 164 15.03 -13.98 -23.44
N VAL A 165 14.64 -14.42 -22.26
CA VAL A 165 15.53 -15.18 -21.36
C VAL A 165 14.85 -16.48 -20.96
N ALA A 166 15.62 -17.55 -20.87
CA ALA A 166 15.10 -18.83 -20.44
C ALA A 166 14.57 -18.72 -19.01
N ARG A 167 13.34 -19.20 -18.80
CA ARG A 167 12.71 -19.23 -17.48
C ARG A 167 13.57 -20.06 -16.52
N PRO A 168 14.04 -19.49 -15.39
CA PRO A 168 14.74 -20.27 -14.38
C PRO A 168 13.82 -21.35 -13.79
N VAL A 169 14.36 -22.52 -13.47
CA VAL A 169 13.60 -23.57 -12.77
C VAL A 169 13.16 -23.06 -11.39
N LYS A 170 11.90 -23.33 -11.02
CA LYS A 170 11.31 -22.95 -9.72
C LYS A 170 11.32 -21.46 -9.41
N PHE A 171 11.22 -20.64 -10.45
CA PHE A 171 11.22 -19.18 -10.38
C PHE A 171 10.16 -18.60 -9.42
N TRP A 172 8.99 -19.23 -9.31
CA TRP A 172 7.90 -18.82 -8.42
C TRP A 172 8.32 -18.63 -6.96
N ARG A 173 9.36 -19.34 -6.49
CA ARG A 173 9.84 -19.30 -5.10
C ARG A 173 10.24 -17.90 -4.64
N MET A 174 10.68 -17.03 -5.55
CA MET A 174 11.14 -15.70 -5.17
C MET A 174 10.02 -14.76 -4.70
N PHE A 175 8.79 -14.96 -5.19
CA PHE A 175 7.65 -14.11 -4.81
C PHE A 175 6.88 -14.66 -3.60
N MET A 176 7.02 -15.93 -3.27
CA MET A 176 6.20 -16.57 -2.22
C MET A 176 6.33 -15.94 -0.83
N PRO A 177 7.53 -15.61 -0.32
CA PRO A 177 7.64 -14.94 0.97
C PRO A 177 6.88 -13.61 0.96
N SER A 178 7.07 -12.84 -0.11
CA SER A 178 6.42 -11.54 -0.30
C SER A 178 4.90 -11.65 -0.41
N LEU A 179 4.36 -12.58 -1.23
CA LEU A 179 2.92 -12.80 -1.38
C LEU A 179 2.28 -13.30 -0.08
N GLY A 180 2.96 -14.20 0.63
CA GLY A 180 2.51 -14.71 1.94
C GLY A 180 2.42 -13.60 2.97
N LEU A 181 3.48 -12.80 3.10
CA LEU A 181 3.48 -11.64 4.00
C LEU A 181 2.40 -10.61 3.62
N HIS A 182 2.27 -10.29 2.33
CA HIS A 182 1.26 -9.35 1.85
C HIS A 182 -0.15 -9.81 2.22
N THR A 183 -0.42 -11.12 2.08
CA THR A 183 -1.69 -11.74 2.47
C THR A 183 -1.94 -11.62 3.97
N ILE A 184 -0.94 -11.90 4.81
CA ILE A 184 -1.05 -11.77 6.28
C ILE A 184 -1.35 -10.32 6.68
N LEU A 185 -0.56 -9.36 6.18
CA LEU A 185 -0.74 -7.93 6.47
C LEU A 185 -2.13 -7.45 6.03
N TYR A 186 -2.57 -7.89 4.86
CA TYR A 186 -3.88 -7.58 4.32
C TYR A 186 -5.01 -8.14 5.18
N ILE A 187 -4.99 -9.44 5.49
CA ILE A 187 -6.03 -10.11 6.31
C ILE A 187 -6.11 -9.46 7.68
N MET A 188 -4.97 -9.20 8.33
CA MET A 188 -4.95 -8.53 9.63
C MET A 188 -5.59 -7.13 9.58
N THR A 189 -5.25 -6.35 8.56
CA THR A 189 -5.81 -5.01 8.35
C THR A 189 -7.31 -5.08 8.10
N ALA A 190 -7.76 -6.01 7.25
CA ALA A 190 -9.17 -6.23 6.95
C ALA A 190 -9.95 -6.70 8.18
N VAL A 191 -9.52 -7.76 8.87
CA VAL A 191 -10.19 -8.29 10.07
C VAL A 191 -10.34 -7.21 11.14
N ARG A 192 -9.29 -6.40 11.36
CA ARG A 192 -9.34 -5.31 12.33
C ARG A 192 -10.32 -4.20 11.91
N ALA A 193 -10.32 -3.82 10.64
CA ALA A 193 -11.30 -2.88 10.09
C ALA A 193 -12.74 -3.41 10.21
N LEU A 194 -12.96 -4.70 9.98
CA LEU A 194 -14.26 -5.37 10.11
C LEU A 194 -14.73 -5.47 11.57
N ARG A 195 -13.84 -5.83 12.51
CA ARG A 195 -14.16 -5.99 13.93
C ARG A 195 -14.57 -4.67 14.59
N ASN A 196 -13.95 -3.57 14.16
CA ASN A 196 -14.27 -2.24 14.67
C ASN A 196 -15.49 -1.60 13.98
N ARG A 197 -16.20 -2.30 13.08
CA ARG A 197 -17.36 -1.76 12.35
C ARG A 197 -18.50 -1.25 13.25
N ARG A 198 -18.63 -1.77 14.48
CA ARG A 198 -19.67 -1.31 15.43
C ARG A 198 -19.46 0.15 15.87
N ILE A 199 -18.22 0.57 16.04
CA ILE A 199 -17.85 1.97 16.37
C ILE A 199 -18.03 2.88 15.14
N LEU A 200 -17.90 2.30 13.94
CA LEU A 200 -18.06 3.01 12.67
C LEU A 200 -19.51 3.18 12.20
N LYS A 201 -20.48 2.53 12.86
CA LYS A 201 -21.90 2.66 12.51
C LYS A 201 -22.44 4.06 12.80
N ASP A 202 -21.86 4.77 13.76
CA ASP A 202 -22.35 6.06 14.23
C ASP A 202 -21.74 7.26 13.47
N ALA A 203 -20.85 7.01 12.50
CA ALA A 203 -20.21 8.04 11.68
C ALA A 203 -20.47 7.78 10.17
N PRO A 204 -21.43 8.46 9.52
CA PRO A 204 -21.80 8.20 8.12
C PRO A 204 -20.64 8.42 7.13
N VAL A 205 -19.74 9.35 7.43
CA VAL A 205 -18.53 9.63 6.63
C VAL A 205 -17.56 8.44 6.63
N LEU A 206 -17.39 7.79 7.78
CA LEU A 206 -16.46 6.68 7.97
C LEU A 206 -16.99 5.37 7.35
N LYS A 207 -18.31 5.22 7.23
CA LYS A 207 -18.97 4.14 6.46
C LYS A 207 -18.69 4.26 4.96
N ARG A 208 -18.69 5.48 4.41
CA ARG A 208 -18.33 5.74 3.00
C ARG A 208 -16.86 5.40 2.75
N LEU A 209 -15.96 5.79 3.66
CA LEU A 209 -14.53 5.44 3.59
C LEU A 209 -14.28 3.93 3.61
N LEU A 210 -14.98 3.16 4.46
CA LEU A 210 -14.85 1.70 4.47
C LEU A 210 -15.39 1.04 3.20
N ARG A 211 -16.41 1.61 2.57
CA ARG A 211 -16.96 1.12 1.32
C ARG A 211 -16.00 1.39 0.17
N ASP A 212 -15.49 2.62 0.09
CA ASP A 212 -14.65 3.07 -1.01
C ASP A 212 -13.22 2.50 -0.87
N GLY A 213 -12.64 2.50 0.33
CA GLY A 213 -11.37 1.82 0.61
C GLY A 213 -11.48 0.29 0.60
N GLY A 214 -12.63 -0.26 0.97
CA GLY A 214 -12.90 -1.71 0.96
C GLY A 214 -12.85 -2.34 -0.43
N LEU A 215 -13.25 -1.59 -1.46
CA LEU A 215 -13.15 -2.03 -2.85
C LEU A 215 -11.69 -2.23 -3.27
N PHE A 216 -10.82 -1.26 -3.00
CA PHE A 216 -9.39 -1.38 -3.31
C PHE A 216 -8.72 -2.52 -2.55
N PHE A 217 -9.11 -2.73 -1.30
CA PHE A 217 -8.67 -3.89 -0.54
C PHE A 217 -9.10 -5.20 -1.25
N PHE A 218 -10.38 -5.35 -1.58
CA PHE A 218 -10.87 -6.56 -2.26
C PHE A 218 -10.15 -6.82 -3.59
N VAL A 219 -9.94 -5.78 -4.40
CA VAL A 219 -9.18 -5.87 -5.66
C VAL A 219 -7.77 -6.40 -5.39
N VAL A 220 -7.04 -5.83 -4.42
CA VAL A 220 -5.69 -6.29 -4.06
C VAL A 220 -5.68 -7.75 -3.63
N PHE A 221 -6.65 -8.19 -2.83
CA PHE A 221 -6.75 -9.59 -2.39
C PHE A 221 -6.93 -10.55 -3.57
N VAL A 222 -7.83 -10.22 -4.50
CA VAL A 222 -8.05 -11.01 -5.72
C VAL A 222 -6.80 -11.01 -6.59
N SER A 223 -6.12 -9.87 -6.77
CA SER A 223 -4.87 -9.78 -7.54
C SER A 223 -3.74 -10.61 -6.93
N ILE A 224 -3.60 -10.63 -5.60
CA ILE A 224 -2.62 -11.47 -4.90
C ILE A 224 -2.96 -12.94 -5.07
N GLY A 225 -4.22 -13.33 -4.88
CA GLY A 225 -4.67 -14.71 -5.05
C GLY A 225 -4.45 -15.21 -6.48
N PHE A 226 -4.82 -14.40 -7.48
CA PHE A 226 -4.54 -14.68 -8.88
C PHE A 226 -3.04 -14.83 -9.15
N THR A 227 -2.21 -13.96 -8.57
CA THR A 227 -0.76 -14.03 -8.73
C THR A 227 -0.16 -15.28 -8.09
N ALA A 228 -0.62 -15.64 -6.90
CA ALA A 228 -0.17 -16.85 -6.20
C ALA A 228 -0.55 -18.11 -6.98
N ILE A 229 -1.82 -18.25 -7.39
CA ILE A 229 -2.30 -19.41 -8.14
C ILE A 229 -1.59 -19.50 -9.50
N GLY A 230 -1.52 -18.40 -10.25
CA GLY A 230 -0.85 -18.36 -11.56
C GLY A 230 0.65 -18.66 -11.48
N SER A 231 1.31 -18.32 -10.37
CA SER A 231 2.72 -18.66 -10.14
C SER A 231 2.95 -20.16 -9.98
N PHE A 232 1.97 -20.92 -9.48
CA PHE A 232 2.07 -22.39 -9.35
C PHE A 232 1.75 -23.17 -10.64
N LEU A 233 1.10 -22.54 -11.62
CA LEU A 233 0.73 -23.17 -12.89
C LEU A 233 1.92 -23.24 -13.87
N GLU A 234 3.01 -23.90 -13.47
CA GLU A 234 4.26 -23.98 -14.25
C GLU A 234 4.09 -24.60 -15.65
N ASN A 235 3.07 -25.45 -15.82
CA ASN A 235 2.76 -26.17 -17.06
C ASN A 235 1.90 -25.35 -18.04
N VAL A 236 1.42 -24.17 -17.62
CA VAL A 236 0.58 -23.29 -18.45
C VAL A 236 1.30 -21.94 -18.62
N PRO A 237 2.26 -21.85 -19.56
CA PRO A 237 3.07 -20.64 -19.74
C PRO A 237 2.22 -19.42 -20.09
N GLN A 238 1.03 -19.61 -20.71
CA GLN A 238 0.09 -18.53 -21.02
C GLN A 238 -0.44 -17.78 -19.79
N ILE A 239 -0.45 -18.42 -18.61
CA ILE A 239 -0.86 -17.78 -17.35
C ILE A 239 0.36 -17.43 -16.50
N ASN A 240 1.34 -18.33 -16.43
CA ASN A 240 2.51 -18.18 -15.58
C ASN A 240 3.37 -16.97 -16.00
N ILE A 241 3.61 -16.79 -17.30
CA ILE A 241 4.47 -15.71 -17.81
C ILE A 241 3.84 -14.33 -17.55
N PRO A 242 2.57 -14.06 -17.93
CA PRO A 242 1.97 -12.75 -17.67
C PRO A 242 1.94 -12.38 -16.19
N VAL A 243 1.55 -13.33 -15.33
CA VAL A 243 1.43 -13.09 -13.89
C VAL A 243 2.75 -12.65 -13.25
N ILE A 244 3.87 -13.16 -13.78
CA ILE A 244 5.21 -12.91 -13.26
C ILE A 244 5.83 -11.65 -13.88
N PHE A 245 5.75 -11.50 -15.20
CA PHE A 245 6.56 -10.52 -15.93
C PHE A 245 5.82 -9.23 -16.29
N SER A 246 4.48 -9.19 -16.21
CA SER A 246 3.70 -8.01 -16.64
C SER A 246 3.72 -6.83 -15.66
N ASN A 247 4.36 -6.96 -14.49
CA ASN A 247 4.28 -6.00 -13.38
C ASN A 247 2.85 -5.70 -12.88
N TYR A 248 1.87 -6.54 -13.25
CA TYR A 248 0.46 -6.37 -12.90
C TYR A 248 0.21 -6.19 -11.40
N LEU A 249 0.73 -7.10 -10.57
CA LEU A 249 0.51 -7.06 -9.13
C LEU A 249 1.08 -5.76 -8.54
N LEU A 250 2.26 -5.36 -9.01
CA LEU A 250 2.95 -4.16 -8.53
C LEU A 250 2.14 -2.90 -8.87
N ALA A 251 1.64 -2.78 -10.10
CA ALA A 251 0.80 -1.66 -10.52
C ALA A 251 -0.49 -1.56 -9.69
N VAL A 252 -1.24 -2.66 -9.57
CA VAL A 252 -2.52 -2.68 -8.84
C VAL A 252 -2.34 -2.38 -7.35
N THR A 253 -1.34 -3.00 -6.71
CA THR A 253 -1.08 -2.76 -5.28
C THR A 253 -0.59 -1.34 -5.01
N SER A 254 0.22 -0.77 -5.90
CA SER A 254 0.68 0.63 -5.80
C SER A 254 -0.49 1.61 -5.89
N ILE A 255 -1.35 1.47 -6.91
CA ILE A 255 -2.54 2.30 -7.12
C ILE A 255 -3.47 2.21 -5.90
N ALA A 256 -3.77 0.99 -5.46
CA ALA A 256 -4.63 0.78 -4.31
C ALA A 256 -4.08 1.45 -3.05
N MET A 257 -2.77 1.35 -2.81
CA MET A 257 -2.13 2.00 -1.65
C MET A 257 -2.17 3.52 -1.73
N SER A 258 -1.92 4.11 -2.91
CA SER A 258 -2.04 5.56 -3.10
C SER A 258 -3.48 6.04 -2.86
N ARG A 259 -4.48 5.36 -3.42
CA ARG A 259 -5.90 5.71 -3.23
C ARG A 259 -6.33 5.62 -1.77
N ILE A 260 -5.91 4.56 -1.08
CA ILE A 260 -6.15 4.41 0.35
C ILE A 260 -5.53 5.58 1.12
N MET A 261 -4.30 5.98 0.80
CA MET A 261 -3.62 7.07 1.48
C MET A 261 -4.34 8.41 1.26
N PHE A 262 -4.72 8.73 0.02
CA PHE A 262 -5.50 9.93 -0.28
C PHE A 262 -6.85 9.93 0.45
N SER A 263 -7.54 8.79 0.51
CA SER A 263 -8.81 8.69 1.21
C SER A 263 -8.69 8.96 2.72
N ILE A 264 -7.56 8.63 3.34
CA ILE A 264 -7.29 8.90 4.75
C ILE A 264 -6.97 10.39 4.96
N HIS A 265 -6.15 10.98 4.09
CA HIS A 265 -5.80 12.40 4.18
C HIS A 265 -7.00 13.32 3.90
N SER A 266 -7.80 13.00 2.89
CA SER A 266 -9.05 13.71 2.60
C SER A 266 -10.03 13.61 3.77
N LEU A 267 -10.13 12.47 4.43
CA LEU A 267 -10.93 12.38 5.66
C LEU A 267 -10.35 13.26 6.78
N ALA A 268 -9.04 13.35 6.88
CA ALA A 268 -8.37 14.17 7.88
C ALA A 268 -8.59 15.66 7.73
N SER A 269 -8.53 16.17 6.50
CA SER A 269 -8.87 17.54 6.20
C SER A 269 -10.34 17.84 6.53
N HIS A 270 -11.28 16.96 6.17
CA HIS A 270 -12.71 17.13 6.49
C HIS A 270 -13.02 17.13 7.99
N LEU A 271 -12.23 16.42 8.80
CA LEU A 271 -12.41 16.35 10.25
C LEU A 271 -11.60 17.40 11.01
N GLY A 272 -10.87 18.29 10.32
CA GLY A 272 -10.05 19.34 10.95
C GLY A 272 -8.94 18.80 11.86
N SER A 273 -8.51 17.55 11.65
CA SER A 273 -7.60 16.85 12.55
C SER A 273 -6.29 16.47 11.86
N GLU A 274 -5.17 16.52 12.58
CA GLU A 274 -3.91 15.94 12.11
C GLU A 274 -4.08 14.46 11.76
N THR A 275 -3.53 14.01 10.63
CA THR A 275 -3.66 12.63 10.10
C THR A 275 -3.21 11.55 11.09
N GLY A 276 -2.23 11.86 11.95
CA GLY A 276 -1.78 10.96 13.01
C GLY A 276 -2.86 10.66 14.06
N TRP A 277 -3.73 11.63 14.35
CA TRP A 277 -4.82 11.50 15.31
C TRP A 277 -5.95 10.60 14.76
N LEU A 278 -6.26 10.66 13.46
CA LEU A 278 -7.24 9.77 12.82
C LEU A 278 -6.77 8.33 12.62
N LEU A 279 -5.47 8.14 12.40
CA LEU A 279 -4.89 6.79 12.42
C LEU A 279 -4.91 6.19 13.83
N SER A 280 -4.96 7.06 14.86
CA SER A 280 -5.17 6.71 16.26
C SER A 280 -6.65 6.81 16.68
N ASN A 281 -7.55 6.19 15.91
CA ASN A 281 -8.98 5.99 16.29
C ASN A 281 -9.17 5.28 17.65
N VAL A 282 -8.09 4.91 18.34
CA VAL A 282 -8.06 4.35 19.69
C VAL A 282 -8.11 5.46 20.76
N GLU A 283 -7.56 6.65 20.53
CA GLU A 283 -7.58 7.76 21.51
C GLU A 283 -8.96 8.44 21.58
N LEU A 284 -9.73 8.44 20.47
CA LEU A 284 -11.15 8.83 20.44
C LEU A 284 -12.05 7.96 21.34
N ARG A 285 -11.57 6.79 21.76
CA ARG A 285 -12.29 5.90 22.68
C ARG A 285 -12.14 6.33 24.14
N ARG A 286 -11.13 7.15 24.46
CA ARG A 286 -10.81 7.56 25.83
C ARG A 286 -11.48 8.86 26.24
N THR A 287 -11.90 9.66 25.27
CA THR A 287 -12.53 10.95 25.52
C THR A 287 -13.99 10.88 25.14
N ASN A 288 -14.87 11.28 26.07
CA ASN A 288 -16.27 11.48 25.76
C ASN A 288 -16.36 12.69 24.85
N TRP A 289 -16.69 12.50 23.58
CA TRP A 289 -16.88 13.60 22.65
C TRP A 289 -18.29 13.58 22.06
N ARG A 290 -18.79 14.75 21.71
CA ARG A 290 -20.07 14.96 21.01
C ARG A 290 -19.89 15.95 19.88
N LYS A 291 -20.71 15.85 18.85
CA LYS A 291 -20.72 16.80 17.74
C LYS A 291 -21.32 18.13 18.21
N GLY A 292 -20.67 19.24 17.88
CA GLY A 292 -21.14 20.59 18.17
C GLY A 292 -22.30 21.02 17.26
N ALA A 293 -22.76 22.24 17.45
CA ALA A 293 -23.95 22.76 16.75
C ALA A 293 -23.62 23.19 15.31
N THR A 294 -22.35 23.46 15.01
CA THR A 294 -21.86 23.84 13.68
C THR A 294 -21.17 22.68 12.96
N GLU A 295 -21.16 22.73 11.63
CA GLU A 295 -20.49 21.73 10.80
C GLU A 295 -18.97 21.81 11.03
N GLY A 296 -18.38 20.71 11.51
CA GLY A 296 -16.94 20.63 11.86
C GLY A 296 -16.62 20.76 13.36
N GLU A 297 -17.59 21.12 14.21
CA GLU A 297 -17.35 21.29 15.65
C GLU A 297 -17.38 19.95 16.41
N LEU A 298 -16.35 19.71 17.23
CA LEU A 298 -16.22 18.55 18.12
C LEU A 298 -16.05 19.04 19.55
N ILE A 299 -16.99 18.69 20.42
CA ILE A 299 -16.95 19.01 21.85
C ILE A 299 -16.37 17.79 22.57
N VAL A 300 -15.24 17.96 23.24
CA VAL A 300 -14.58 16.90 24.02
C VAL A 300 -14.73 17.20 25.51
N GLU A 301 -15.33 16.28 26.26
CA GLU A 301 -15.43 16.37 27.72
C GLU A 301 -14.11 15.90 28.34
N CYS A 302 -13.32 16.84 28.86
CA CYS A 302 -12.18 16.54 29.71
C CYS A 302 -12.67 16.28 31.13
N ASN A 303 -12.64 15.02 31.57
CA ASN A 303 -12.69 14.72 33.00
C ASN A 303 -11.35 15.14 33.62
N SER A 304 -11.34 16.25 34.36
CA SER A 304 -10.21 16.62 35.21
C SER A 304 -10.16 15.68 36.42
N TYR A 305 -9.61 14.49 36.23
CA TYR A 305 -9.14 13.63 37.30
C TYR A 305 -7.62 13.75 37.31
N ASP A 306 -7.12 14.88 37.80
CA ASP A 306 -5.73 15.10 38.22
C ASP A 306 -5.66 16.51 38.82
N ASP A 307 -6.25 16.68 40.01
CA ASP A 307 -5.87 17.76 40.94
C ASP A 307 -6.26 17.36 42.37
N TYR A 308 -5.57 16.33 42.88
CA TYR A 308 -5.52 16.04 44.31
C TYR A 308 -4.08 15.68 44.65
N ASP A 309 -3.25 16.70 44.86
CA ASP A 309 -2.37 16.70 46.03
C ASP A 309 -2.01 18.15 46.41
N ASP A 310 -2.15 18.42 47.71
CA ASP A 310 -1.63 19.56 48.46
C ASP A 310 -2.18 20.96 48.17
N ARG A 311 -3.28 21.28 48.88
CA ARG A 311 -3.29 22.33 49.92
C ARG A 311 -4.60 22.29 50.71
N GLU A 312 -4.59 21.53 51.81
CA GLU A 312 -5.47 21.82 52.94
C GLU A 312 -5.12 23.20 53.51
N SER A 313 -6.03 24.17 53.35
CA SER A 313 -6.21 25.22 54.35
C SER A 313 -7.61 25.83 54.23
N ASN A 314 -8.44 25.49 55.21
CA ASN A 314 -9.50 26.30 55.82
C ASN A 314 -10.58 26.92 54.91
N LEU A 315 -11.82 26.41 55.01
CA LEU A 315 -12.93 27.13 55.65
C LEU A 315 -14.23 26.31 55.54
N GLN A 316 -14.79 25.98 56.71
CA GLN A 316 -16.17 25.52 56.89
C GLN A 316 -17.15 26.61 56.42
N ILE A 317 -18.30 26.21 55.86
CA ILE A 317 -19.66 26.67 56.25
C ILE A 317 -20.72 25.76 55.58
N ASN A 318 -21.76 25.50 56.36
CA ASN A 318 -22.87 24.56 56.24
C ASN A 318 -23.91 24.80 55.11
N ASN A 319 -24.65 23.72 54.84
CA ASN A 319 -26.05 23.59 54.38
C ASN A 319 -26.43 23.79 52.90
N GLY A 320 -27.17 22.79 52.38
CA GLY A 320 -28.17 22.99 51.31
C GLY A 320 -27.90 22.20 50.03
N SER A 321 -28.81 21.27 49.72
CA SER A 321 -28.87 20.49 48.49
C SER A 321 -28.87 21.32 47.21
N LEU A 322 -27.92 21.07 46.31
CA LEU A 322 -28.10 21.03 44.85
C LEU A 322 -26.79 20.54 44.21
N ARG A 323 -26.75 19.29 43.73
CA ARG A 323 -25.64 18.79 42.89
C ARG A 323 -25.72 19.49 41.51
N SER A 324 -25.19 20.70 41.44
CA SER A 324 -24.89 21.37 40.18
C SER A 324 -23.58 20.80 39.66
N TYR A 325 -23.63 19.93 38.64
CA TYR A 325 -22.45 19.52 37.91
C TYR A 325 -21.96 20.74 37.10
N ARG A 326 -20.98 21.45 37.65
CA ARG A 326 -20.32 22.56 36.98
C ARG A 326 -19.39 21.96 35.92
N ALA A 327 -19.81 22.01 34.65
CA ALA A 327 -18.97 21.56 33.53
C ALA A 327 -17.69 22.41 33.47
N LEU A 328 -16.55 21.72 33.48
CA LEU A 328 -15.22 22.29 33.41
C LEU A 328 -14.94 22.89 32.02
N LYS A 329 -14.37 24.09 32.05
CA LYS A 329 -13.50 24.75 31.06
C LYS A 329 -13.75 24.40 29.59
N VAL A 330 -14.51 25.26 28.91
CA VAL A 330 -14.55 25.32 27.44
C VAL A 330 -13.27 26.03 26.97
N SER A 331 -12.28 25.29 26.46
CA SER A 331 -11.28 25.91 25.58
C SER A 331 -11.84 25.91 24.17
N ARG A 332 -12.23 27.09 23.66
CA ARG A 332 -12.41 27.29 22.21
C ARG A 332 -11.07 26.94 21.55
N VAL A 333 -11.01 25.82 20.85
CA VAL A 333 -9.99 25.65 19.81
C VAL A 333 -10.37 26.64 18.71
N GLY A 334 -9.42 27.51 18.35
CA GLY A 334 -9.67 28.71 17.56
C GLY A 334 -10.49 28.47 16.30
N VAL A 335 -11.48 29.32 16.10
CA VAL A 335 -12.08 29.54 14.78
C VAL A 335 -10.98 30.14 13.91
N PHE A 336 -10.60 29.44 12.83
CA PHE A 336 -9.79 30.04 11.79
C PHE A 336 -10.69 31.06 11.08
N ASN A 337 -10.53 32.34 11.43
CA ASN A 337 -11.20 33.45 10.74
C ASN A 337 -10.34 33.82 9.53
N ASP A 338 -10.91 33.75 8.33
CA ASP A 338 -10.27 34.12 7.06
C ASP A 338 -10.11 35.64 6.84
N ASP A 339 -10.31 36.47 7.87
CA ASP A 339 -10.36 37.93 7.74
C ASP A 339 -9.23 38.66 8.50
N THR A 340 -7.97 38.45 8.12
CA THR A 340 -6.90 39.47 8.29
C THR A 340 -5.82 39.36 7.21
N MET A 341 -6.20 39.67 5.97
CA MET A 341 -5.30 40.17 4.94
C MET A 341 -5.29 41.70 5.07
N TRP A 342 -4.30 42.31 5.75
CA TRP A 342 -3.79 43.68 5.55
C TRP A 342 -2.66 43.95 6.57
N LEU A 343 -1.42 43.66 6.18
CA LEU A 343 -0.24 44.54 6.25
C LEU A 343 1.01 43.78 5.75
#